data_AF-A0A0A2B755-F1
#
_entry.id   AF-A0A0A2B755-F1
#
_cell.length_a   1.000
_cell.length_b   1.000
_cell.length_c   1.000
_cell.angle_alpha   90.00
_cell.angle_beta   90.00
_cell.angle_gamma   90.00
#
_symmetry.space_group_name_H-M   'P 1'
#
loop_
_entity.id
_entity.type
_entity.pdbx_description
1 polymer ?
#
loop_
_entity_poly.entity_id
_entity_poly.type
_entity_poly.pdbx_seq_one_letter_code
_entity_poly.pdbx_strand_id
1 'polypeptide(L)'
;MRGIQGWFLKRLGCFSINQLSPSLSALRYAIDLIEKGEQLVVFPEGKINRYGKKLVLKEGLCRLARLATKKTTSITIIPIGIAYSKIPPNFRGEFCLSFGKPIPINNYSSLTIKDFNKFLNEKMIQEEEKALKSVGR
;
A
#
# COMPACT_ATOMS: atom_id res chain seq x y z
N MET A 1 12.64 10.76 -10.70
CA MET A 1 11.63 11.83 -10.91
C MET A 1 12.36 13.10 -11.37
N ARG A 2 12.26 13.50 -12.65
CA ARG A 2 12.83 14.75 -13.18
C ARG A 2 11.72 15.55 -13.89
N GLY A 3 11.88 16.87 -13.99
CA GLY A 3 10.93 17.77 -14.67
C GLY A 3 9.66 18.10 -13.88
N ILE A 4 8.70 18.73 -14.56
CA ILE A 4 7.45 19.28 -13.99
C ILE A 4 6.62 18.19 -13.30
N GLN A 5 6.52 16.99 -13.89
CA GLN A 5 5.82 15.85 -13.29
C GLN A 5 6.44 15.45 -11.94
N GLY A 6 7.77 15.43 -11.87
CA GLY A 6 8.48 15.10 -10.63
C GLY A 6 8.30 16.16 -9.55
N TRP A 7 8.30 17.44 -9.93
CA TRP A 7 8.00 18.55 -9.02
C TRP A 7 6.57 18.46 -8.47
N PHE A 8 5.59 18.20 -9.33
CA PHE A 8 4.18 18.08 -8.95
C PHE A 8 3.94 16.93 -7.98
N LEU A 9 4.48 15.74 -8.28
CA LEU A 9 4.34 14.58 -7.41
C LEU A 9 5.04 14.77 -6.06
N LYS A 10 6.20 15.43 -6.01
CA LYS A 10 6.85 15.79 -4.74
C LYS A 10 5.98 16.69 -3.88
N ARG A 11 5.27 17.65 -4.50
CA ARG A 11 4.33 18.53 -3.79
C ARG A 11 3.12 17.78 -3.23
N LEU A 12 2.74 16.67 -3.86
CA LEU A 12 1.71 15.75 -3.36
C LEU A 12 2.23 14.76 -2.30
N GLY A 13 3.49 14.87 -1.88
CA GLY A 13 4.09 13.98 -0.86
C GLY A 13 4.66 12.67 -1.41
N CYS A 14 4.71 12.48 -2.74
CA CYS A 14 5.34 11.29 -3.31
C CYS A 14 6.87 11.39 -3.25
N PHE A 15 7.51 10.31 -2.81
CA PHE A 15 8.97 10.17 -2.83
C PHE A 15 9.41 8.99 -3.71
N SER A 16 10.62 9.10 -4.27
CA SER A 16 11.16 8.08 -5.17
C SER A 16 11.60 6.84 -4.40
N ILE A 17 11.20 5.67 -4.89
CA ILE A 17 11.69 4.38 -4.42
C ILE A 17 12.35 3.68 -5.61
N ASN A 18 13.60 3.24 -5.45
CA ASN A 18 14.26 2.38 -6.43
C ASN A 18 13.87 0.92 -6.12
N GLN A 19 13.07 0.31 -7.00
CA GLN A 19 12.61 -1.06 -6.81
C GLN A 19 13.69 -2.11 -7.09
N LEU A 20 14.70 -1.79 -7.90
CA LEU A 20 15.80 -2.70 -8.26
C LEU A 20 16.88 -2.72 -7.17
N SER A 21 17.13 -1.57 -6.55
CA SER A 21 18.03 -1.42 -5.41
C SER A 21 17.29 -0.64 -4.31
N PRO A 22 16.50 -1.32 -3.46
CA PRO A 22 15.77 -0.66 -2.38
C PRO A 22 16.76 -0.02 -1.41
N SER A 23 16.85 1.31 -1.45
CA SER A 23 17.75 2.03 -0.57
C SER A 23 17.21 2.07 0.85
N LEU A 24 18.11 1.92 1.84
CA LEU A 24 17.77 2.13 3.25
C LEU A 24 17.26 3.55 3.51
N SER A 25 17.64 4.53 2.67
CA SER A 25 17.20 5.91 2.79
C SER A 25 15.69 6.09 2.60
N ALA A 26 15.08 5.41 1.62
CA ALA A 26 13.64 5.51 1.38
C ALA A 26 12.83 4.88 2.53
N LEU A 27 13.35 3.78 3.09
CA LEU A 27 12.75 3.12 4.24
C LEU A 27 12.84 3.99 5.50
N ARG A 28 14.01 4.59 5.76
CA ARG A 28 14.21 5.53 6.88
C ARG A 28 13.30 6.74 6.74
N TYR A 29 13.22 7.33 5.56
CA TYR A 29 12.31 8.45 5.31
C TYR A 29 10.84 8.09 5.59
N ALA A 30 10.40 6.91 5.18
CA ALA A 30 9.04 6.45 5.47
C ALA A 30 8.80 6.24 6.98
N ILE A 31 9.80 5.74 7.71
CA ILE A 31 9.73 5.65 9.18
C ILE A 31 9.66 7.05 9.81
N ASP A 32 10.48 8.00 9.35
CA ASP A 32 10.47 9.39 9.85
C ASP A 32 9.11 10.06 9.63
N LEU A 33 8.44 9.75 8.51
CA LEU A 33 7.07 10.23 8.24
C LEU A 33 6.06 9.61 9.23
N ILE A 34 6.13 8.29 9.44
CA ILE A 34 5.27 7.62 10.42
C ILE A 34 5.49 8.17 11.83
N GLU A 35 6.73 8.40 12.24
CA GLU A 35 7.08 8.99 13.55
C GLU A 35 6.47 10.39 13.73
N LYS A 36 6.34 11.16 12.64
CA LYS A 36 5.70 12.49 12.64
C LYS A 36 4.17 12.44 12.61
N GLY A 37 3.56 11.25 12.56
CA GLY A 37 2.12 11.07 12.45
C GLY A 37 1.57 11.24 11.02
N GLU A 38 2.45 11.26 10.01
CA GLU A 38 2.05 11.35 8.62
C GLU A 38 1.51 10.01 8.10
N GLN A 39 0.60 10.08 7.14
CA GLN A 39 -0.01 8.90 6.52
C GLN A 39 0.78 8.45 5.29
N LEU A 40 0.92 7.13 5.12
CA LEU A 40 1.59 6.54 3.96
C LEU A 40 0.62 5.70 3.14
N VAL A 41 0.65 5.92 1.83
CA VAL A 41 -0.01 5.04 0.85
C VAL A 41 1.05 4.14 0.23
N VAL A 42 0.88 2.82 0.36
CA VAL A 42 1.83 1.83 -0.14
C VAL A 42 1.09 0.83 -1.03
N PHE A 43 1.64 0.58 -2.21
CA PHE A 43 1.19 -0.50 -3.10
C PHE A 43 2.14 -1.70 -2.94
N PRO A 44 1.82 -2.68 -2.07
CA PRO A 44 2.74 -3.76 -1.72
C PRO A 44 3.07 -4.71 -2.89
N GLU A 45 2.28 -4.70 -3.97
CA GLU A 45 2.59 -5.42 -5.23
C GLU A 45 3.81 -4.87 -5.96
N GLY A 46 4.05 -3.55 -5.86
CA GLY A 46 5.09 -2.83 -6.59
C GLY A 46 4.93 -2.79 -8.12
N LYS A 47 3.87 -3.36 -8.68
CA LYS A 47 3.53 -3.31 -10.12
C LYS A 47 2.03 -3.12 -10.27
N ILE A 48 1.60 -2.60 -11.42
CA ILE A 48 0.18 -2.46 -11.75
C ILE A 48 -0.35 -3.79 -12.27
N ASN A 49 -1.31 -4.38 -11.56
CA ASN A 49 -2.01 -5.57 -11.99
C ASN A 49 -3.38 -5.21 -12.60
N ARG A 50 -3.47 -5.26 -13.94
CA ARG A 50 -4.68 -4.83 -14.65
C ARG A 50 -5.75 -5.90 -14.77
N TYR A 51 -5.36 -7.17 -14.76
CA TYR A 51 -6.23 -8.29 -15.16
C TYR A 51 -6.56 -9.23 -14.00
N GLY A 52 -6.48 -8.75 -12.75
CA GLY A 52 -6.83 -9.56 -11.58
C GLY A 52 -5.95 -10.79 -11.40
N LYS A 53 -4.68 -10.74 -11.82
CA LYS A 53 -3.74 -11.84 -11.53
C LYS A 53 -3.57 -11.98 -10.02
N LYS A 54 -3.14 -13.16 -9.57
CA LYS A 54 -2.86 -13.38 -8.15
C LYS A 54 -1.91 -12.30 -7.61
N LEU A 55 -2.38 -11.56 -6.62
CA LEU A 55 -1.61 -10.54 -5.92
C LEU A 55 -0.44 -11.20 -5.18
N VAL A 56 0.79 -10.79 -5.47
CA VAL A 56 1.98 -11.23 -4.72
C VAL A 56 2.56 -10.02 -4.03
N LEU A 57 2.38 -9.96 -2.72
CA LEU A 57 2.89 -8.87 -1.90
C LEU A 57 4.40 -8.99 -1.71
N LYS A 58 5.11 -7.89 -1.92
CA LYS A 58 6.51 -7.75 -1.54
C LYS A 58 6.64 -7.61 -0.03
N GLU A 59 7.72 -8.12 0.54
CA GLU A 59 7.99 -8.07 1.99
C GLU A 59 8.26 -6.66 2.54
N GLY A 60 8.48 -5.67 1.68
CA GLY A 60 8.90 -4.32 2.07
C GLY A 60 7.95 -3.65 3.05
N LEU A 61 6.63 -3.83 2.87
CA LEU A 61 5.61 -3.26 3.76
C LEU A 61 5.72 -3.86 5.18
N CYS A 62 5.84 -5.17 5.30
CA CYS A 62 6.00 -5.84 6.59
C CYS A 62 7.27 -5.38 7.31
N ARG A 63 8.38 -5.26 6.57
CA ARG A 63 9.66 -4.78 7.12
C ARG A 63 9.53 -3.35 7.61
N LEU A 64 8.91 -2.47 6.83
CA LEU A 64 8.63 -1.09 7.21
C LEU A 64 7.78 -1.01 8.48
N ALA A 65 6.66 -1.74 8.52
CA ALA A 65 5.77 -1.75 9.68
C ALA A 65 6.49 -2.23 10.95
N ARG A 66 7.25 -3.34 10.88
CA ARG A 66 8.02 -3.88 12.02
C ARG A 66 9.19 -3.02 12.46
N LEU A 67 9.78 -2.22 11.57
CA LEU A 67 10.83 -1.28 11.95
C LEU A 67 10.24 -0.04 12.59
N ALA A 68 9.13 0.45 12.06
CA ALA A 68 8.42 1.59 12.61
C ALA A 68 7.84 1.30 14.01
N THR A 69 7.46 0.05 14.33
CA THR A 69 7.02 -0.28 15.71
C THR A 69 8.11 -0.11 16.77
N LYS A 70 9.38 -0.12 16.39
CA LYS A 70 10.50 0.16 17.31
C LYS A 70 10.60 1.64 17.67
N LYS A 71 9.89 2.49 16.93
CA LYS A 71 10.01 3.95 16.97
C LYS A 71 8.72 4.63 17.39
N THR A 72 7.59 4.04 17.03
CA THR A 72 6.25 4.49 17.45
C THR A 72 5.42 3.29 17.86
N THR A 73 4.51 3.50 18.81
CA THR A 73 3.67 2.44 19.40
C THR A 73 2.32 2.30 18.71
N SER A 74 1.92 3.22 17.83
CA SER A 74 0.60 3.22 17.19
C SER A 74 0.73 3.23 15.67
N ILE A 75 0.84 2.05 15.07
CA ILE A 75 0.81 1.87 13.61
C ILE A 75 -0.36 0.99 13.26
N THR A 76 -1.18 1.50 12.36
CA THR A 76 -2.37 0.82 11.89
C THR A 76 -2.33 0.76 10.36
N ILE A 77 -2.52 -0.44 9.82
CA ILE A 77 -2.57 -0.69 8.39
C ILE A 77 -4.05 -0.80 8.00
N ILE A 78 -4.47 -0.05 7.00
CA ILE A 78 -5.82 -0.14 6.45
C ILE A 78 -5.71 -0.81 5.07
N PRO A 79 -6.23 -2.03 4.89
CA PRO A 79 -6.26 -2.66 3.57
C PRO A 79 -7.29 -1.92 2.71
N ILE A 80 -6.91 -1.60 1.48
CA ILE A 80 -7.76 -0.85 0.54
C ILE A 80 -7.86 -1.65 -0.76
N GLY A 81 -9.08 -1.90 -1.21
CA GLY A 81 -9.40 -2.39 -2.54
C GLY A 81 -9.70 -1.25 -3.49
N ILE A 82 -9.21 -1.34 -4.73
CA ILE A 82 -9.43 -0.33 -5.77
C ILE A 82 -9.98 -1.03 -7.00
N ALA A 83 -11.13 -0.57 -7.50
CA ALA A 83 -11.72 -1.08 -8.73
C ALA A 83 -12.12 0.05 -9.67
N TYR A 84 -11.99 -0.22 -10.97
CA TYR A 84 -12.44 0.67 -12.04
C TYR A 84 -13.50 -0.06 -12.87
N SER A 85 -14.50 0.67 -13.34
CA SER A 85 -15.58 0.12 -14.18
C SER A 85 -15.08 -0.43 -15.52
N LYS A 86 -13.90 0.00 -15.99
CA LYS A 86 -13.27 -0.47 -17.24
C LYS A 86 -11.77 -0.72 -17.08
N ILE A 87 -11.25 -1.66 -17.87
CA ILE A 87 -9.80 -1.93 -17.99
C ILE A 87 -9.41 -1.79 -19.48
N PRO A 88 -8.49 -0.86 -19.84
CA PRO A 88 -7.93 0.20 -18.99
C PRO A 88 -9.00 1.23 -18.56
N PRO A 89 -8.76 1.98 -17.47
CA PRO A 89 -9.68 3.00 -17.02
C PRO A 89 -9.76 4.16 -18.03
N ASN A 90 -10.97 4.64 -18.28
CA ASN A 90 -11.22 5.80 -19.13
C ASN A 90 -11.13 7.10 -18.32
N PHE A 91 -10.85 8.21 -19.01
CA PHE A 91 -10.97 9.53 -18.39
C PHE A 91 -12.40 9.75 -17.89
N ARG A 92 -12.55 10.24 -16.65
CA ARG A 92 -13.85 10.36 -15.95
C ARG A 92 -14.63 9.04 -15.80
N GLY A 93 -13.95 7.91 -15.89
CA GLY A 93 -14.55 6.61 -15.59
C GLY A 93 -14.86 6.45 -14.10
N GLU A 94 -15.90 5.67 -13.81
CA GLU A 94 -16.27 5.31 -12.45
C GLU A 94 -15.22 4.40 -11.81
N PHE A 95 -14.95 4.64 -10.53
CA PHE A 95 -14.08 3.83 -9.69
C PHE A 95 -14.69 3.69 -8.30
N CYS A 96 -14.28 2.65 -7.58
CA CYS A 96 -14.64 2.44 -6.20
C CYS A 96 -13.40 2.15 -5.37
N LEU A 97 -13.38 2.70 -4.16
CA LEU A 97 -12.41 2.40 -3.11
C LEU A 97 -13.16 1.71 -1.97
N SER A 98 -12.76 0.49 -1.62
CA SER A 98 -13.26 -0.20 -0.44
C SER A 98 -12.20 -0.17 0.65
N PHE A 99 -12.56 0.36 1.81
CA PHE A 99 -11.68 0.44 2.97
C PHE A 99 -12.02 -0.69 3.94
N GLY A 100 -11.05 -1.55 4.20
CA GLY A 100 -11.20 -2.63 5.16
C GLY A 100 -10.98 -2.19 6.60
N LYS A 101 -11.12 -3.14 7.52
CA LYS A 101 -10.96 -2.86 8.96
C LYS A 101 -9.50 -2.46 9.26
N PRO A 102 -9.27 -1.47 10.13
CA PRO A 102 -7.92 -1.10 10.55
C PRO A 102 -7.23 -2.26 11.28
N ILE A 103 -5.96 -2.52 10.92
CA ILE A 103 -5.13 -3.62 11.43
C ILE A 103 -4.00 -3.01 12.28
N PRO A 104 -4.10 -3.01 13.62
CA PRO A 104 -3.01 -2.55 14.48
C PRO A 104 -1.86 -3.56 14.42
N ILE A 105 -0.66 -3.10 14.05
CA ILE A 105 0.47 -4.01 13.81
C ILE A 105 0.95 -4.72 15.08
N ASN A 106 0.78 -4.10 16.26
CA ASN A 106 1.28 -4.63 17.53
C ASN A 106 0.70 -6.02 17.84
N ASN A 107 -0.55 -6.26 17.45
CA ASN A 107 -1.26 -7.52 17.65
C ASN A 107 -0.67 -8.67 16.82
N TYR A 108 0.15 -8.37 15.82
CA TYR A 108 0.71 -9.32 14.88
C TYR A 108 2.25 -9.41 14.96
N SER A 109 2.85 -8.90 16.05
CA SER A 109 4.31 -8.87 16.25
C SER A 109 4.97 -10.25 16.25
N SER A 110 4.21 -11.30 16.61
CA SER A 110 4.66 -12.70 16.67
C SER A 110 4.57 -13.44 15.33
N LEU A 111 3.84 -12.91 14.34
CA LEU A 111 3.70 -13.57 13.04
C LEU A 111 4.98 -13.48 12.21
N THR A 112 5.23 -14.51 11.41
CA THR A 112 6.26 -14.43 10.37
C THR A 112 5.85 -13.42 9.30
N ILE A 113 6.84 -12.88 8.58
CA ILE A 113 6.59 -11.95 7.46
C ILE A 113 5.68 -12.59 6.41
N LYS A 114 5.85 -13.90 6.16
CA LYS A 114 5.06 -14.65 5.18
C LYS A 114 3.61 -14.79 5.61
N ASP A 115 3.36 -15.11 6.87
CA ASP A 115 2.00 -15.29 7.38
C ASP A 115 1.24 -13.97 7.45
N PHE A 116 1.91 -12.90 7.90
CA PHE A 116 1.33 -11.56 7.89
C PHE A 116 1.01 -11.10 6.45
N ASN A 117 1.91 -11.34 5.50
CA ASN A 117 1.65 -11.03 4.09
C ASN A 117 0.45 -11.81 3.54
N LYS A 118 0.33 -13.10 3.89
CA LYS A 118 -0.82 -13.91 3.48
C LYS A 118 -2.12 -13.35 4.04
N PHE A 119 -2.14 -13.05 5.35
CA PHE A 119 -3.29 -12.44 6.02
C PHE A 119 -3.67 -11.08 5.39
N LEU A 120 -2.69 -10.19 5.18
CA LEU A 120 -2.94 -8.88 4.58
C LEU A 120 -3.47 -9.02 3.15
N ASN A 121 -2.92 -9.96 2.37
CA ASN A 121 -3.36 -10.22 1.02
C ASN A 121 -4.83 -10.68 0.98
N GLU A 122 -5.22 -11.60 1.86
CA GLU A 122 -6.61 -12.03 1.99
C GLU A 122 -7.55 -10.86 2.31
N LYS A 123 -7.12 -9.93 3.19
CA LYS A 123 -7.90 -8.72 3.48
C LYS A 123 -7.98 -7.77 2.29
N MET A 124 -6.89 -7.57 1.56
CA MET A 124 -6.90 -6.72 0.37
C MET A 124 -7.81 -7.29 -0.73
N ILE A 125 -7.76 -8.60 -0.97
CA ILE A 125 -8.63 -9.27 -1.95
C ILE A 125 -10.11 -9.10 -1.56
N GLN A 126 -10.46 -9.28 -0.28
CA GLN A 126 -11.83 -9.05 0.19
C GLN A 126 -12.33 -7.63 -0.09
N GLU A 127 -11.47 -6.62 0.07
CA GLU A 127 -11.83 -5.24 -0.24
C GLU A 127 -11.84 -4.96 -1.75
N GLU A 128 -10.96 -5.59 -2.52
CA GLU A 128 -10.97 -5.50 -4.00
C GLU A 128 -12.27 -6.09 -4.57
N GLU A 129 -12.71 -7.25 -4.10
CA GLU A 129 -13.97 -7.87 -4.52
C GLU A 129 -15.20 -6.99 -4.22
N LYS A 130 -15.22 -6.30 -3.07
CA LYS A 130 -16.28 -5.34 -2.75
C LYS A 130 -16.24 -4.14 -3.70
N ALA A 131 -15.05 -3.62 -3.97
CA ALA A 131 -14.88 -2.50 -4.89
C ALA A 131 -15.32 -2.88 -6.32
N LEU A 132 -14.98 -4.10 -6.78
CA LEU A 132 -15.38 -4.63 -8.09
C LEU A 132 -16.90 -4.71 -8.22
N LYS A 133 -17.57 -5.32 -7.21
CA LYS A 133 -19.04 -5.41 -7.17
C LYS A 133 -19.71 -4.03 -7.26
N SER A 134 -19.13 -3.03 -6.59
CA SER A 134 -19.64 -1.66 -6.60
C SER A 134 -19.53 -0.96 -7.96
N VAL A 135 -18.65 -1.40 -8.85
CA VAL A 135 -18.50 -0.86 -10.22
C VAL A 135 -19.06 -1.80 -11.29
N GLY A 136 -19.88 -2.78 -10.89
CA GLY A 136 -20.53 -3.74 -11.79
C GLY A 136 -19.58 -4.78 -12.40
N ARG A 137 -18.50 -5.13 -11.69
CA ARG A 137 -17.48 -6.10 -12.13
C ARG A 137 -17.23 -7.21 -11.13
#